data_AF-F3FPJ3-F1
#
_entry.id   AF-F3FPJ3-F1
#
_cell.length_a   1.000
_cell.length_b   1.000
_cell.length_c   1.000
_cell.angle_alpha   90.00
_cell.angle_beta   90.00
_cell.angle_gamma   90.00
#
_symmetry.space_group_name_H-M   'P 1'
#
loop_
_entity.id
_entity.type
_entity.pdbx_description
1 polymer ?
#
loop_
_entity_poly.entity_id
_entity_poly.type
_entity_poly.pdbx_seq_one_letter_code
_entity_poly.pdbx_strand_id
1 'polypeptide(L)' 'YSAASGPAPGHQLGYNELKALEVQALIQAVCGQRSRGPDFEEAWHIERLATAIRVAAAEQRWVALTDI' A
#
# COMPACT_ATOMS: atom_id res chain seq x y z
N TYR A 1 23.01 -0.40 22.82
CA TYR A 1 22.31 0.89 22.88
C TYR A 1 23.03 1.84 21.93
N SER A 2 22.55 2.00 20.70
CA SER A 2 22.94 3.13 19.85
C SER A 2 21.65 3.60 19.19
N ALA A 3 21.08 4.64 19.79
CA ALA A 3 19.95 5.37 19.29
C ALA A 3 20.50 6.47 18.38
N ALA A 4 20.23 6.39 17.08
CA ALA A 4 20.12 7.53 16.16
C ALA A 4 19.84 7.00 14.74
N SER A 5 18.57 6.82 14.41
CA SER A 5 18.12 6.71 13.00
C SER A 5 16.93 7.64 12.75
N GLY A 6 16.94 8.81 13.41
CA GLY A 6 16.03 9.89 13.03
C GLY A 6 16.59 10.55 11.76
N PRO A 7 15.79 10.77 10.71
CA PRO A 7 16.30 11.31 9.47
C PRO A 7 16.80 12.74 9.72
N ALA A 8 18.08 12.96 9.47
CA ALA A 8 18.57 14.31 9.24
C ALA A 8 17.84 14.87 8.00
N PRO A 9 17.45 16.16 7.99
CA PRO A 9 16.80 16.76 6.82
C PRO A 9 17.66 16.51 5.56
N GLY A 10 17.09 15.84 4.55
CA GLY A 10 17.78 15.49 3.31
C GLY A 10 18.11 14.00 3.11
N HIS A 11 17.95 13.13 4.12
CA HIS A 11 17.97 11.68 3.92
C HIS A 11 16.56 11.16 3.63
N GLN A 12 16.35 10.56 2.45
CA GLN A 12 15.13 9.82 2.14
C GLN A 12 15.01 8.63 3.11
N LEU A 13 13.79 8.31 3.52
CA LEU A 13 13.52 7.08 4.27
C LEU A 13 13.93 5.88 3.42
N GLY A 14 14.74 5.00 3.99
CA GLY A 14 15.10 3.74 3.34
C GLY A 14 13.91 2.77 3.34
N TYR A 15 14.03 1.70 2.55
CA TYR A 15 12.99 0.67 2.43
C TYR A 15 12.62 0.07 3.80
N ASN A 16 13.62 -0.22 4.64
CA ASN A 16 13.39 -0.83 5.96
C ASN A 16 12.68 0.12 6.91
N GLU A 17 12.99 1.41 6.86
CA GLU A 17 12.32 2.44 7.64
C GLU A 17 10.85 2.58 7.23
N LEU A 18 10.55 2.51 5.93
CA LEU A 18 9.18 2.47 5.43
C LEU A 18 8.43 1.24 5.95
N LYS A 19 9.07 0.06 5.94
CA LYS A 19 8.46 -1.17 6.49
C LYS A 19 8.23 -1.10 8.00
N ALA A 20 9.11 -0.46 8.76
CA ALA A 20 8.89 -0.22 10.18
C ALA A 20 7.64 0.66 10.43
N LEU A 21 7.43 1.69 9.61
CA LEU A 21 6.24 2.54 9.67
C LEU A 21 4.96 1.79 9.30
N GLU A 22 4.99 0.92 8.28
CA GLU A 22 3.85 0.07 7.90
C GLU A 22 3.42 -0.86 9.04
N VAL A 23 4.38 -1.52 9.71
CA VAL A 23 4.10 -2.40 10.86
C VAL A 23 3.52 -1.61 12.03
N GLN A 24 4.04 -0.41 12.31
CA GLN A 24 3.47 0.46 13.34
C GLN A 24 2.01 0.81 13.03
N ALA A 25 1.71 1.18 11.78
CA ALA A 25 0.34 1.49 11.35
C ALA A 25 -0.60 0.29 11.49
N LEU A 26 -0.12 -0.93 11.17
CA LEU A 26 -0.88 -2.16 11.36
C LEU A 26 -1.20 -2.41 12.84
N ILE A 27 -0.23 -2.29 13.74
CA ILE A 27 -0.45 -2.46 15.19
C ILE A 27 -1.48 -1.46 15.71
N GLN A 28 -1.38 -0.19 15.29
CA GLN A 28 -2.36 0.84 15.64
C GLN A 28 -3.77 0.47 15.18
N ALA A 29 -3.92 -0.03 13.94
CA ALA A 29 -5.18 -0.51 13.40
C ALA A 29 -5.79 -1.63 14.24
N VAL A 30 -4.98 -2.63 14.63
CA VAL A 30 -5.40 -3.75 15.48
C VAL A 30 -5.85 -3.27 16.85
N CYS A 31 -5.23 -2.23 17.39
CA CYS A 31 -5.66 -1.58 18.64
C CYS A 31 -6.90 -0.68 18.49
N GLY A 32 -7.56 -0.68 17.33
CA GLY A 32 -8.75 0.14 17.07
C GLY A 32 -8.45 1.62 16.82
N GLN A 33 -7.18 2.00 16.65
CA GLN A 33 -6.82 3.35 16.22
C GLN A 33 -6.99 3.47 14.70
N ARG A 34 -7.29 4.68 14.24
CA ARG A 34 -7.40 4.94 12.80
C ARG A 34 -6.05 4.67 12.13
N SER A 35 -6.02 3.68 11.24
CA SER A 35 -4.86 3.40 10.39
C SER A 35 -4.75 4.41 9.25
N ARG A 36 -3.53 4.61 8.76
CA ARG A 36 -3.23 5.47 7.59
C ARG A 36 -3.00 4.69 6.30
N GLY A 37 -2.99 3.36 6.36
CA GLY A 37 -2.82 2.49 5.18
C GLY A 37 -4.15 2.09 4.55
N PRO A 38 -4.13 1.56 3.31
CA PRO A 38 -5.33 1.08 2.65
C PRO A 38 -5.94 -0.07 3.44
N ASP A 39 -7.26 -0.08 3.56
CA ASP A 39 -7.98 -1.24 4.06
C ASP A 39 -8.19 -2.30 2.96
N PHE A 40 -8.92 -3.37 3.28
CA PHE A 40 -9.18 -4.43 2.32
C PHE A 40 -10.10 -3.99 1.18
N GLU A 41 -11.00 -3.03 1.38
CA GLU A 41 -11.88 -2.52 0.33
C GLU A 41 -11.08 -1.68 -0.67
N GLU A 42 -10.20 -0.82 -0.16
CA GLU A 42 -9.28 -0.03 -1.00
C GLU A 42 -8.29 -0.93 -1.75
N ALA A 43 -7.71 -1.92 -1.06
CA ALA A 43 -6.84 -2.91 -1.70
C ALA A 43 -7.57 -3.72 -2.78
N TRP A 44 -8.83 -4.07 -2.54
CA TRP A 44 -9.66 -4.76 -3.53
C TRP A 44 -9.87 -3.94 -4.80
N HIS A 45 -10.12 -2.63 -4.68
CA HIS A 45 -10.24 -1.76 -5.85
C HIS A 45 -8.94 -1.69 -6.68
N ILE A 46 -7.78 -1.67 -6.02
CA ILE A 46 -6.48 -1.72 -6.68
C ILE A 46 -6.30 -3.04 -7.44
N GLU A 47 -6.63 -4.17 -6.81
CA GLU A 47 -6.53 -5.48 -7.43
C GLU A 47 -7.51 -5.67 -8.60
N ARG A 48 -8.73 -5.11 -8.51
CA ARG A 48 -9.67 -5.09 -9.65
C ARG A 48 -9.10 -4.33 -10.83
N LEU A 49 -8.48 -3.17 -10.60
CA LEU A 49 -7.83 -2.42 -11.67
C LEU A 49 -6.66 -3.20 -12.28
N ALA A 50 -5.79 -3.79 -11.45
CA ALA A 50 -4.69 -4.62 -11.92
C ALA A 50 -5.18 -5.83 -12.74
N THR A 51 -6.33 -6.39 -12.37
CA THR A 51 -7.00 -7.46 -13.10
C THR A 51 -7.56 -6.98 -14.43
N ALA A 52 -8.24 -5.83 -14.46
CA ALA A 52 -8.75 -5.20 -15.68
C ALA A 52 -7.62 -4.96 -16.70
N ILE A 53 -6.47 -4.47 -16.25
CA ILE A 53 -5.30 -4.22 -17.10
C ILE A 53 -4.81 -5.53 -17.74
N ARG A 54 -4.74 -6.62 -16.96
CA ARG A 54 -4.33 -7.93 -17.47
C ARG A 54 -5.30 -8.49 -18.51
N VAL A 55 -6.61 -8.36 -18.28
CA VAL A 55 -7.65 -8.79 -19.24
C VAL A 55 -7.60 -7.95 -20.51
N ALA A 56 -7.50 -6.63 -20.38
CA ALA A 56 -7.41 -5.72 -21.53
C ALA A 56 -6.18 -6.03 -22.41
N ALA A 57 -5.04 -6.33 -21.78
CA ALA A 57 -3.83 -6.75 -22.49
C ALA A 57 -3.98 -8.12 -23.16
N ALA A 58 -4.62 -9.09 -22.52
CA ALA A 58 -4.83 -10.42 -23.10
C ALA A 58 -5.81 -10.39 -24.30
N GLU A 59 -6.88 -9.60 -24.18
CA GLU A 59 -7.97 -9.55 -25.16
C GLU A 59 -7.82 -8.43 -26.20
N GLN A 60 -6.80 -7.57 -26.04
CA GLN A 60 -6.54 -6.43 -26.92
C GLN A 60 -7.77 -5.51 -27.09
N ARG A 61 -8.52 -5.30 -26.00
CA ARG A 61 -9.71 -4.44 -25.98
C ARG A 61 -9.81 -3.64 -24.70
N TRP A 62 -10.64 -2.61 -24.72
CA TRP A 62 -11.06 -1.90 -23.51
C TRP A 62 -11.93 -2.81 -22.63
N VAL A 63 -11.71 -2.72 -21.32
CA VAL A 63 -12.44 -3.48 -20.29
C VAL A 63 -12.97 -2.47 -19.27
N ALA A 64 -14.27 -2.52 -18.97
CA ALA A 64 -14.83 -1.70 -17.91
C ALA A 64 -14.56 -2.36 -16.56
N LEU A 65 -14.36 -1.56 -15.51
CA LEU A 65 -14.16 -2.10 -14.15
C LEU A 65 -15.37 -2.90 -13.65
N THR A 66 -16.58 -2.62 -14.17
CA THR A 66 -17.80 -3.39 -13.86
C THR A 66 -17.78 -4.82 -14.40
N ASP A 67 -16.88 -5.13 -15.34
CA ASP A 67 -16.76 -6.45 -15.98
C ASP A 67 -15.72 -7.36 -15.29
N ILE A 68 -15.09 -6.86 -14.22
CA ILE A 68 -14.12 -7.56 -13.38
C ILE A 68 -14.73 -7.86 -12.02
#